data_AF-A0A955DXE3-F1
#
_entry.id   AF-A0A955DXE3-F1
#
_cell.length_a   1.000
_cell.length_b   1.000
_cell.length_c   1.000
_cell.angle_alpha   90.00
_cell.angle_beta   90.00
_cell.angle_gamma   90.00
#
_symmetry.space_group_name_H-M   'P 1'
#
loop_
_entity.id
_entity.type
_entity.pdbx_description
1 polymer ?
#
loop_
_entity_poly.entity_id
_entity_poly.type
_entity_poly.pdbx_seq_one_letter_code
_entity_poly.pdbx_strand_id
1 'polypeptide(L)'
;QTTEYGGVLEMESEGTARAVVFPPRPRDRTADDRFVASQDMIDYGSTGLALYHFHVQKEVNSQFAGPSLADLETAARLGQTSLVVTSIGRDRLNVDLYQPDGAIIDLGEFRR
;
A
#
# COMPACT_ATOMS: atom_id res chain seq x y z
N GLN A 1 -17.01 8.99 0.24
CA GLN A 1 -15.71 9.01 -0.45
C GLN A 1 -14.62 8.79 0.57
N THR A 2 -14.19 7.53 0.68
CA THR A 2 -13.12 7.11 1.57
C THR A 2 -11.92 6.83 0.68
N THR A 3 -10.88 7.66 0.78
CA THR A 3 -9.64 7.42 0.04
C THR A 3 -8.82 6.37 0.76
N GLU A 4 -8.05 5.60 -0.01
CA GLU A 4 -7.07 4.66 0.51
C GLU A 4 -6.02 5.40 1.33
N TYR A 5 -5.82 4.96 2.57
CA TYR A 5 -4.70 5.43 3.38
C TYR A 5 -3.44 4.71 2.92
N GLY A 6 -2.30 5.33 3.19
CA GLY A 6 -1.01 4.72 2.93
C GLY A 6 0.11 5.46 3.62
N GLY A 7 1.33 5.03 3.36
CA GLY A 7 2.51 5.61 3.95
C GLY A 7 3.78 4.85 3.62
N VAL A 8 4.80 5.04 4.44
CA VAL A 8 6.12 4.45 4.26
C VAL A 8 6.41 3.51 5.42
N LEU A 9 6.92 2.32 5.12
CA LEU A 9 7.58 1.47 6.11
C LEU A 9 9.05 1.87 6.17
N GLU A 10 9.53 2.13 7.37
CA GLU A 10 10.93 2.49 7.65
C GLU A 10 11.56 1.44 8.56
N MET A 11 12.86 1.18 8.40
CA MET A 11 13.60 0.43 9.40
C MET A 11 13.87 1.33 10.61
N GLU A 12 13.38 0.93 11.78
CA GLU A 12 13.73 1.57 13.05
C GLU A 12 14.99 0.95 13.66
N SER A 13 15.10 -0.38 13.59
CA SER A 13 16.28 -1.15 13.98
C SER A 13 16.26 -2.50 13.25
N GLU A 14 17.32 -3.30 13.38
CA GLU A 14 17.37 -4.63 12.76
C GLU A 14 16.13 -5.47 13.16
N GLY A 15 15.38 -5.94 12.16
CA GLY A 15 14.13 -6.69 12.34
C GLY A 15 12.92 -5.88 12.79
N THR A 16 13.04 -4.57 13.04
CA THR A 16 11.92 -3.72 13.47
C THR A 16 11.63 -2.64 12.45
N ALA A 17 10.43 -2.67 11.88
CA ALA A 17 9.94 -1.64 10.99
C ALA A 17 8.87 -0.77 11.65
N ARG A 18 8.86 0.53 11.32
CA ARG A 18 7.85 1.49 11.74
C ARG A 18 7.02 1.93 10.54
N ALA A 19 5.70 1.92 10.71
CA ALA A 19 4.78 2.48 9.71
C ALA A 19 4.57 3.98 9.97
N VAL A 20 4.93 4.81 9.00
CA VAL A 20 4.67 6.26 9.03
C VAL A 20 3.56 6.57 8.04
N VAL A 21 2.46 7.13 8.56
CA VAL A 21 1.22 7.38 7.81
C VAL A 21 1.31 8.72 7.08
N PHE A 22 0.99 8.72 5.80
CA PHE A 22 0.84 9.93 4.99
C PHE A 22 -0.63 10.06 4.56
N PRO A 23 -1.43 10.90 5.23
CA PRO A 23 -2.85 11.00 4.94
C PRO A 23 -3.09 11.59 3.54
N PRO A 24 -4.08 11.07 2.79
CA PRO A 24 -4.39 11.58 1.46
C PRO A 24 -4.85 13.04 1.52
N ARG A 25 -4.35 13.87 0.59
CA ARG A 25 -4.74 15.28 0.53
C ARG A 25 -6.17 15.39 -0.02
N PRO A 26 -6.98 16.37 0.41
CA PRO A 26 -8.37 16.52 -0.04
C PRO A 26 -8.57 16.57 -1.56
N ARG A 27 -7.60 17.14 -2.29
CA ARG A 27 -7.60 17.25 -3.76
C ARG A 27 -7.30 15.94 -4.49
N ASP A 28 -6.67 14.98 -3.83
CA ASP A 28 -6.22 13.72 -4.41
C ASP A 28 -7.27 12.61 -4.23
N ARG A 29 -8.46 12.97 -3.73
CA ARG A 29 -9.62 12.08 -3.52
C ARG A 29 -10.44 11.94 -4.81
N THR A 30 -9.79 11.54 -5.91
CA THR A 30 -10.38 11.53 -7.25
C THR A 30 -11.18 10.27 -7.57
N ALA A 31 -10.89 9.15 -6.89
CA ALA A 31 -11.68 7.91 -6.98
C ALA A 31 -11.49 7.06 -5.72
N ASP A 32 -12.47 6.18 -5.43
CA ASP A 32 -12.45 5.32 -4.23
C ASP A 32 -11.53 4.09 -4.41
N ASP A 33 -11.01 3.82 -5.62
CA ASP A 33 -10.24 2.62 -6.02
C ASP A 33 -8.76 2.90 -6.34
N ARG A 34 -8.28 4.11 -6.05
CA ARG A 34 -6.93 4.52 -6.40
C ARG A 34 -6.20 5.18 -5.24
N PHE A 35 -5.11 4.58 -4.82
CA PHE A 35 -4.11 5.24 -4.01
C PHE A 35 -3.34 6.28 -4.82
N VAL A 36 -3.22 7.48 -4.26
CA VAL A 36 -2.40 8.56 -4.84
C VAL A 36 -1.35 8.94 -3.81
N ALA A 37 -0.13 8.42 -3.99
CA ALA A 37 1.02 8.82 -3.18
C ALA A 37 1.32 10.31 -3.38
N SER A 38 1.28 11.09 -2.29
CA SER A 38 1.68 12.50 -2.33
C SER A 38 3.17 12.64 -2.64
N GLN A 39 3.59 13.76 -3.24
CA GLN A 39 5.01 14.01 -3.50
C GLN A 39 5.86 13.88 -2.23
N ASP A 40 5.41 14.43 -1.10
CA ASP A 40 6.12 14.35 0.18
C ASP A 40 6.35 12.89 0.62
N MET A 41 5.38 12.00 0.36
CA MET A 41 5.50 10.57 0.65
C MET A 41 6.49 9.88 -0.29
N ILE A 42 6.47 10.22 -1.58
CA ILE A 42 7.41 9.66 -2.57
C ILE A 42 8.84 10.07 -2.20
N ASP A 43 9.04 11.35 -1.92
CA ASP A 43 10.33 11.92 -1.53
C ASP A 43 10.84 11.25 -0.25
N TYR A 44 9.97 11.09 0.75
CA TYR A 44 10.31 10.41 1.99
C TYR A 44 10.60 8.91 1.79
N GLY A 45 9.79 8.25 0.97
CA GLY A 45 9.89 6.81 0.66
C GLY A 45 11.16 6.42 -0.08
N SER A 46 11.90 7.38 -0.65
CA SER A 46 13.22 7.13 -1.25
C SER A 46 14.25 6.55 -0.26
N THR A 47 14.01 6.73 1.05
CA THR A 47 14.84 6.19 2.14
C THR A 47 14.14 5.09 2.95
N GLY A 48 12.89 4.76 2.60
CA GLY A 48 12.09 3.74 3.27
C GLY A 48 12.35 2.33 2.71
N LEU A 49 11.85 1.32 3.43
CA LEU A 49 11.82 -0.08 2.97
C LEU A 49 10.83 -0.27 1.82
N ALA A 50 9.62 0.25 2.00
CA ALA A 50 8.52 0.05 1.08
C ALA A 50 7.47 1.15 1.28
N LEU A 51 6.74 1.48 0.22
CA LEU A 51 5.46 2.15 0.38
C LEU A 51 4.40 1.13 0.83
N TYR A 52 3.34 1.58 1.48
CA TYR A 52 2.17 0.76 1.69
C TYR A 52 0.88 1.55 1.45
N HIS A 53 -0.18 0.85 1.04
CA HIS A 53 -1.54 1.39 0.98
C HIS A 53 -2.59 0.32 1.26
N PHE A 54 -3.86 0.75 1.41
CA PHE A 54 -4.95 -0.11 1.85
C PHE A 54 -6.11 -0.21 0.86
N HIS A 55 -6.46 -1.43 0.46
CA HIS A 55 -7.72 -1.78 -0.23
C HIS A 55 -8.81 -2.17 0.80
N VAL A 56 -9.17 -1.26 1.72
CA VAL A 56 -10.05 -1.54 2.88
C VAL A 56 -11.38 -0.79 2.84
N GLN A 57 -11.85 -0.39 1.66
CA GLN A 57 -13.12 0.33 1.47
C GLN A 57 -14.34 -0.52 1.88
N LYS A 58 -14.19 -1.84 1.89
CA LYS A 58 -15.21 -2.83 2.28
C LYS A 58 -14.59 -3.89 3.18
N GLU A 59 -15.36 -4.39 4.14
CA GLU A 59 -14.95 -5.46 5.08
C GLU A 59 -14.55 -6.75 4.34
N VAL A 60 -15.25 -7.07 3.25
CA VAL A 60 -14.92 -8.20 2.36
C VAL A 60 -14.57 -7.66 0.97
N ASN A 61 -13.28 -7.59 0.68
CA ASN A 61 -12.72 -7.05 -0.55
C ASN A 61 -11.81 -8.08 -1.25
N SER A 62 -11.99 -9.38 -0.98
CA SER A 62 -11.12 -10.46 -1.45
C SER A 62 -10.96 -10.55 -2.97
N GLN A 63 -11.94 -10.08 -3.75
CA GLN A 63 -11.84 -10.00 -5.21
C GLN A 63 -10.81 -8.95 -5.70
N PHE A 64 -10.34 -8.08 -4.79
CA PHE A 64 -9.31 -7.06 -5.02
C PHE A 64 -8.09 -7.28 -4.11
N ALA A 65 -7.87 -8.53 -3.68
CA ALA A 65 -6.61 -8.92 -3.04
C ALA A 65 -5.48 -8.86 -4.09
N GLY A 66 -4.33 -8.33 -3.68
CA GLY A 66 -3.22 -8.02 -4.58
C GLY A 66 -3.25 -6.60 -5.17
N PRO A 67 -2.13 -6.19 -5.78
CA PRO A 67 -2.00 -4.88 -6.41
C PRO A 67 -2.86 -4.80 -7.68
N SER A 68 -3.42 -3.62 -7.94
CA SER A 68 -4.05 -3.30 -9.22
C SER A 68 -3.00 -3.08 -10.31
N LEU A 69 -3.43 -3.04 -11.58
CA LEU A 69 -2.54 -2.67 -12.69
C LEU A 69 -1.96 -1.26 -12.49
N ALA A 70 -2.75 -0.32 -11.95
CA ALA A 70 -2.29 1.04 -11.68
C ALA A 70 -1.22 1.10 -10.58
N ASP A 71 -1.28 0.18 -9.61
CA ASP A 71 -0.25 0.05 -8.57
C ASP A 71 1.07 -0.45 -9.16
N LEU A 72 1.02 -1.46 -10.03
CA LEU A 72 2.19 -2.01 -10.72
C LEU A 72 2.84 -0.96 -11.63
N GLU A 73 2.04 -0.23 -12.42
CA GLU A 73 2.52 0.89 -13.24
C GLU A 73 3.18 1.98 -12.39
N THR A 74 2.61 2.27 -11.21
CA THR A 74 3.16 3.26 -10.29
C THR A 74 4.47 2.78 -9.67
N ALA A 75 4.55 1.53 -9.23
CA ALA A 75 5.78 0.93 -8.70
C ALA A 75 6.91 0.94 -9.75
N ALA A 76 6.60 0.56 -10.99
CA ALA A 76 7.55 0.62 -12.10
C ALA A 76 8.04 2.05 -12.37
N ARG A 77 7.12 3.02 -12.38
CA ARG A 77 7.45 4.44 -12.63
C ARG A 77 8.28 5.06 -11.51
N LEU A 78 8.02 4.69 -10.25
CA LEU A 78 8.72 5.23 -9.08
C LEU A 78 9.99 4.43 -8.73
N GLY A 79 10.16 3.22 -9.29
CA GLY A 79 11.26 2.33 -8.92
C GLY A 79 11.18 1.85 -7.47
N GLN A 80 9.98 1.75 -6.90
CA GLN A 80 9.77 1.42 -5.48
C GLN A 80 9.10 0.06 -5.28
N THR A 81 9.57 -0.67 -4.27
CA THR A 81 8.86 -1.83 -3.71
C THR A 81 7.73 -1.32 -2.81
N SER A 82 6.58 -1.97 -2.87
CA SER A 82 5.38 -1.54 -2.17
C SER A 82 4.59 -2.73 -1.62
N LEU A 83 3.75 -2.45 -0.64
CA LEU A 83 2.83 -3.39 -0.01
C LEU A 83 1.40 -2.91 -0.21
N VAL A 84 0.51 -3.84 -0.53
CA VAL A 84 -0.93 -3.58 -0.47
C VAL A 84 -1.54 -4.44 0.62
N VAL A 85 -2.38 -3.82 1.44
CA VAL A 85 -3.11 -4.51 2.50
C VAL A 85 -4.60 -4.50 2.15
N THR A 86 -5.18 -5.69 2.00
CA THR A 86 -6.58 -5.85 1.58
C THR A 86 -7.41 -6.45 2.71
N SER A 87 -8.57 -5.85 3.01
CA SER A 87 -9.54 -6.47 3.91
C SER A 87 -10.24 -7.62 3.21
N ILE A 88 -10.06 -8.86 3.70
CA ILE A 88 -10.65 -10.09 3.12
C ILE A 88 -11.69 -10.74 4.07
N GLY A 89 -12.07 -10.03 5.12
CA GLY A 89 -13.10 -10.39 6.09
C GLY A 89 -13.04 -9.51 7.33
N ARG A 90 -13.98 -9.71 8.25
CA ARG A 90 -14.15 -8.91 9.48
C ARG A 90 -12.85 -8.62 10.23
N ASP A 91 -12.02 -9.65 10.37
CA ASP A 91 -10.75 -9.59 11.12
C ASP A 91 -9.61 -10.24 10.34
N ARG A 92 -9.66 -10.20 9.00
CA ARG A 92 -8.67 -10.82 8.12
C ARG A 92 -8.14 -9.83 7.11
N LEU A 93 -6.82 -9.74 7.04
CA LEU A 93 -6.09 -8.92 6.08
C LEU A 93 -5.24 -9.83 5.20
N ASN A 94 -5.23 -9.60 3.89
CA ASN A 94 -4.17 -10.11 3.01
C ASN A 94 -3.08 -9.05 2.87
N VAL A 95 -1.82 -9.48 2.75
CA VAL A 95 -0.71 -8.58 2.45
C VAL A 95 0.06 -9.11 1.26
N ASP A 96 0.18 -8.30 0.22
CA ASP A 96 0.96 -8.62 -0.98
C ASP A 96 2.09 -7.60 -1.13
N LEU A 97 3.32 -8.09 -1.33
CA LEU A 97 4.46 -7.28 -1.71
C LEU A 97 4.59 -7.29 -3.23
N TYR A 98 4.83 -6.12 -3.82
CA TYR A 98 5.04 -6.01 -5.26
C TYR A 98 6.20 -5.07 -5.59
N GLN A 99 6.89 -5.40 -6.68
CA GLN A 99 8.17 -4.78 -7.05
C GLN A 99 8.09 -4.05 -8.40
N PRO A 100 9.03 -3.13 -8.70
CA PRO A 100 9.03 -2.36 -9.94
C PRO A 100 9.12 -3.18 -11.22
N ASP A 101 9.65 -4.40 -11.15
CA ASP A 101 9.75 -5.33 -12.27
C ASP A 101 8.45 -6.16 -12.49
N GLY A 102 7.44 -5.96 -11.64
CA GLY A 102 6.17 -6.65 -11.69
C GLY A 102 6.12 -7.95 -10.89
N ALA A 103 7.17 -8.31 -10.14
CA ALA A 103 7.10 -9.43 -9.22
C ALA A 103 6.06 -9.15 -8.11
N ILE A 104 5.27 -10.16 -7.77
CA ILE A 104 4.27 -10.11 -6.69
C ILE A 104 4.53 -11.31 -5.77
N ILE A 105 4.62 -11.04 -4.46
CA ILE A 105 4.84 -12.03 -3.42
C ILE A 105 3.68 -11.92 -2.43
N ASP A 106 2.86 -12.96 -2.36
CA ASP A 106 1.85 -13.11 -1.33
C ASP A 106 2.52 -13.40 0.02
N LEU A 107 2.37 -12.50 0.99
CA LEU A 107 2.90 -12.65 2.35
C LEU A 107 1.91 -13.38 3.27
N GLY A 108 0.70 -13.64 2.78
CA GLY A 108 -0.34 -14.43 3.42
C GLY A 108 -1.42 -13.60 4.13
N GLU A 109 -2.27 -14.35 4.84
CA GLU A 109 -3.38 -13.80 5.61
C GLU A 109 -3.00 -13.58 7.07
N PHE A 110 -3.36 -12.41 7.60
CA PHE A 110 -3.16 -12.02 8.99
C PHE A 110 -4.49 -11.83 9.69
N ARG A 111 -4.55 -12.23 10.96
CA ARG A 111 -5.69 -11.95 11.84
C ARG A 111 -5.36 -10.77 12.74
N ARG A 112 -6.32 -9.86 12.90
CA ARG A 112 -6.21 -8.72 13.80
C ARG A 112 -6.54 -9.10 15.24
#